data_AF-A0A8I0MB87-F1
#
_entry.id   AF-A0A8I0MB87-F1
#
_cell.length_a   1.000
_cell.length_b   1.000
_cell.length_c   1.000
_cell.angle_alpha   90.00
_cell.angle_beta   90.00
_cell.angle_gamma   90.00
#
_symmetry.space_group_name_H-M   'P 1'
#
loop_
_entity.id
_entity.type
_entity.pdbx_description
1 polymer ?
#
loop_
_entity_poly.entity_id
_entity_poly.type
_entity_poly.pdbx_seq_one_letter_code
_entity_poly.pdbx_strand_id
1 'polypeptide(L)'
;MSENSLAIRKFSDLANPTRFLALADRLLPWLAGLTAVFFVVGLWLSFATEGDYQQGETVRIMYVHVPAAWLSMMCYSVMALAALGTLVWRHPLADVSSRAAAPIGACFTFLALVTGSLWGKPMWGTWWVWDARLTSVFVLFLMYLGLMALNRAIDDPARSSKVSAVLVLVGFVNIPIIKFSVEWWNTLHQPASVMRLDGPTIDPEFLWPLIVMAVAFTLLFFTLHIAAMRNEILRRRVTALRRLAARSAGRGARTK
;
A
#
# COMPACT_ATOMS: atom_id res chain seq x y z
N MET A 1 -8.34 -33.59 5.75
CA MET A 1 -7.24 -32.83 6.39
C MET A 1 -7.76 -32.31 7.72
N SER A 2 -7.17 -32.67 8.86
CA SER A 2 -7.69 -32.19 10.17
C SER A 2 -7.36 -30.72 10.39
N GLU A 3 -8.24 -29.98 11.07
CA GLU A 3 -8.09 -28.54 11.36
C GLU A 3 -6.76 -28.19 12.06
N ASN A 4 -6.18 -29.14 12.78
CA ASN A 4 -4.90 -28.99 13.47
C ASN A 4 -3.69 -28.79 12.54
N SER A 5 -3.81 -29.16 11.26
CA SER A 5 -2.71 -29.07 10.26
C SER A 5 -2.43 -27.63 9.80
N LEU A 6 -3.43 -26.75 9.88
CA LEU A 6 -3.38 -25.36 9.42
C LEU A 6 -3.10 -24.35 10.54
N ALA A 7 -3.01 -24.80 11.79
CA ALA A 7 -2.70 -23.95 12.93
C ALA A 7 -1.32 -23.29 12.77
N ILE A 8 -1.28 -21.96 12.89
CA ILE A 8 -0.05 -21.18 12.92
C ILE A 8 0.46 -21.16 14.36
N ARG A 9 1.62 -21.75 14.60
CA ARG A 9 2.26 -21.78 15.93
C ARG A 9 3.50 -20.89 15.99
N LYS A 10 4.13 -20.61 14.84
CA LYS A 10 5.30 -19.73 14.70
C LYS A 10 5.19 -18.86 13.46
N PHE A 11 5.82 -17.69 13.45
CA PHE A 11 5.88 -16.79 12.28
C PHE A 11 6.43 -17.48 11.02
N SER A 12 7.37 -18.42 11.18
CA SER A 12 7.91 -19.22 10.07
C SER A 12 6.85 -20.08 9.37
N ASP A 13 5.74 -20.40 10.02
CA ASP A 13 4.66 -21.21 9.42
C ASP A 13 3.95 -20.47 8.28
N LEU A 14 4.00 -19.12 8.28
CA LEU A 14 3.47 -18.28 7.21
C LEU A 14 4.29 -18.37 5.93
N ALA A 15 5.52 -18.90 5.98
CA ALA A 15 6.29 -19.21 4.77
C ALA A 15 5.59 -20.30 3.94
N ASN A 16 4.70 -21.11 4.52
CA ASN A 16 3.90 -22.07 3.77
C ASN A 16 2.70 -21.37 3.11
N PRO A 17 2.62 -21.31 1.76
CA PRO A 17 1.53 -20.63 1.08
C PRO A 17 0.15 -21.18 1.42
N THR A 18 0.03 -22.47 1.75
CA THR A 18 -1.25 -23.09 2.13
C THR A 18 -1.75 -22.61 3.48
N ARG A 19 -0.83 -22.44 4.45
CA ARG A 19 -1.17 -21.90 5.78
C ARG A 19 -1.51 -20.42 5.69
N PHE A 20 -0.78 -19.67 4.87
CA PHE A 20 -1.13 -18.28 4.59
C PHE A 20 -2.52 -18.14 3.97
N LEU A 21 -2.86 -18.98 2.98
CA LEU A 21 -4.19 -18.97 2.36
C LEU A 21 -5.31 -19.23 3.39
N ALA A 22 -5.13 -20.22 4.27
CA ALA A 22 -6.10 -20.51 5.33
C ALA A 22 -6.26 -19.33 6.32
N LEU A 23 -5.15 -18.67 6.69
CA LEU A 23 -5.20 -17.45 7.50
C LEU A 23 -5.92 -16.32 6.77
N ALA A 24 -5.60 -16.10 5.49
CA ALA A 24 -6.22 -15.07 4.67
C ALA A 24 -7.75 -15.28 4.58
N ASP A 25 -8.19 -16.52 4.32
CA ASP A 25 -9.62 -16.86 4.27
C ASP A 25 -10.34 -16.55 5.59
N ARG A 26 -9.67 -16.77 6.74
CA ARG A 26 -10.23 -16.46 8.06
C ARG A 26 -10.23 -14.96 8.36
N LEU A 27 -9.17 -14.24 8.01
CA LEU A 27 -9.00 -12.82 8.38
C LEU A 27 -9.78 -11.86 7.48
N LEU A 28 -9.87 -12.15 6.18
CA LEU A 28 -10.49 -11.26 5.19
C LEU A 28 -11.91 -10.80 5.52
N PRO A 29 -12.87 -11.65 5.96
CA PRO A 29 -14.21 -11.17 6.28
C PRO A 29 -14.22 -10.19 7.46
N TRP A 30 -13.38 -10.40 8.47
CA TRP A 30 -13.26 -9.48 9.62
C TRP A 30 -12.62 -8.16 9.21
N LEU A 31 -11.53 -8.21 8.44
CA LEU A 31 -10.88 -7.01 7.93
C LEU A 31 -11.83 -6.20 7.04
N ALA A 32 -12.55 -6.85 6.12
CA ALA A 32 -13.53 -6.19 5.27
C ALA A 32 -14.69 -5.57 6.07
N GLY A 33 -15.22 -6.30 7.07
CA GLY A 33 -16.25 -5.79 7.96
C GLY A 33 -15.78 -4.57 8.77
N LEU A 34 -14.58 -4.64 9.36
CA LEU A 34 -13.98 -3.50 10.07
C LEU A 34 -13.70 -2.33 9.14
N THR A 35 -13.18 -2.56 7.93
CA THR A 35 -13.00 -1.51 6.91
C THR A 35 -14.33 -0.80 6.62
N ALA A 36 -15.41 -1.55 6.39
CA ALA A 36 -16.72 -0.96 6.12
C ALA A 36 -17.23 -0.12 7.30
N VAL A 37 -17.15 -0.65 8.53
CA VAL A 37 -17.59 0.07 9.74
C VAL A 37 -16.79 1.35 9.94
N PHE A 38 -15.46 1.30 9.85
CA PHE A 38 -14.62 2.48 10.03
C PHE A 38 -14.80 3.52 8.92
N PHE A 39 -15.09 3.11 7.68
CA PHE A 39 -15.46 4.07 6.63
C PHE A 39 -16.81 4.72 6.89
N VAL A 40 -17.83 3.96 7.31
CA VAL A 40 -19.13 4.53 7.63
C VAL A 40 -19.02 5.54 8.76
N VAL A 41 -18.36 5.17 9.86
CA VAL A 41 -18.17 6.06 11.02
C VAL A 41 -17.28 7.25 10.65
N GLY A 42 -16.16 7.01 9.96
CA GLY A 42 -15.22 8.04 9.56
C GLY A 42 -15.84 9.06 8.61
N LEU A 43 -16.57 8.61 7.59
CA LEU A 43 -17.27 9.51 6.67
C LEU A 43 -18.35 10.31 7.40
N TRP A 44 -19.13 9.68 8.27
CA TRP A 44 -20.12 10.39 9.08
C TRP A 44 -19.47 11.50 9.91
N LEU A 45 -18.39 11.19 10.63
CA LEU A 45 -17.61 12.16 11.41
C LEU A 45 -17.03 13.29 10.53
N SER A 46 -16.51 12.94 9.35
CA SER A 46 -15.94 13.90 8.40
C SER A 46 -16.96 14.90 7.86
N PHE A 47 -18.20 14.47 7.62
CA PHE A 47 -19.28 15.35 7.19
C PHE A 47 -19.97 16.09 8.34
N ALA A 48 -19.84 15.57 9.56
CA ALA A 48 -20.33 16.24 10.77
C ALA A 48 -19.41 17.35 11.28
N THR A 49 -18.16 17.44 10.80
CA THR A 49 -17.24 18.51 11.19
C THR A 49 -17.67 19.86 10.62
N GLU A 50 -17.49 20.94 11.39
CA GLU A 50 -17.70 22.29 10.88
C GLU A 50 -16.61 22.67 9.85
N GLY A 51 -16.88 23.71 9.07
CA GLY A 51 -15.87 24.27 8.18
C GLY A 51 -14.76 24.95 8.96
N ASP A 52 -13.51 24.72 8.58
CA ASP A 52 -12.37 25.41 9.22
C ASP A 52 -12.42 26.93 8.92
N TYR A 53 -11.99 27.76 9.87
CA TYR A 53 -12.05 29.22 9.72
C TYR A 53 -11.28 29.74 8.48
N GLN A 54 -10.14 29.13 8.13
CA GLN A 54 -9.34 29.50 6.96
C GLN A 54 -9.68 28.68 5.72
N GLN A 55 -9.96 27.39 5.91
CA GLN A 55 -10.14 26.46 4.79
C GLN A 55 -11.60 26.26 4.38
N GLY A 56 -12.55 26.74 5.18
CA GLY A 56 -13.97 26.46 5.03
C GLY A 56 -14.24 24.96 4.90
N GLU A 57 -15.15 24.61 4.01
CA GLU A 57 -15.53 23.23 3.69
C GLU A 57 -14.39 22.40 3.09
N THR A 58 -13.34 23.03 2.55
CA THR A 58 -12.25 22.32 1.89
C THR A 58 -11.37 21.54 2.86
N VAL A 59 -11.45 21.83 4.17
CA VAL A 59 -10.81 21.02 5.23
C VAL A 59 -11.22 19.55 5.15
N ARG A 60 -12.43 19.25 4.66
CA ARG A 60 -12.93 17.87 4.52
C ARG A 60 -12.13 17.03 3.52
N ILE A 61 -11.41 17.67 2.57
CA ILE A 61 -10.49 16.98 1.66
C ILE A 61 -9.35 16.32 2.43
N MET A 62 -8.93 16.92 3.55
CA MET A 62 -7.87 16.40 4.44
C MET A 62 -8.13 14.95 4.86
N TYR A 63 -9.38 14.60 5.15
CA TYR A 63 -9.79 13.29 5.63
C TYR A 63 -9.59 12.16 4.62
N VAL A 64 -9.40 12.50 3.35
CA VAL A 64 -9.03 11.56 2.28
C VAL A 64 -7.57 11.76 1.89
N HIS A 65 -7.14 13.00 1.70
CA HIS A 65 -5.81 13.35 1.23
C HIS A 65 -4.71 12.87 2.17
N VAL A 66 -4.80 13.21 3.46
CA VAL A 66 -3.74 12.92 4.43
C VAL A 66 -3.56 11.41 4.65
N PRO A 67 -4.63 10.62 4.85
CA PRO A 67 -4.51 9.17 4.85
C PRO A 67 -3.91 8.63 3.54
N ALA A 68 -4.37 9.08 2.38
CA ALA A 68 -3.82 8.63 1.10
C ALA A 68 -2.31 8.92 0.98
N ALA A 69 -1.86 10.09 1.41
CA ALA A 69 -0.44 10.46 1.42
C ALA A 69 0.37 9.56 2.36
N TRP A 70 -0.10 9.30 3.58
CA TRP A 70 0.58 8.39 4.51
C TRP A 70 0.64 6.96 3.99
N LEU A 71 -0.49 6.47 3.46
CA LEU A 71 -0.59 5.11 2.94
C LEU A 71 0.25 4.92 1.68
N SER A 72 0.44 5.96 0.86
CA SER A 72 1.38 5.90 -0.28
C SER A 72 2.80 5.56 0.16
N MET A 73 3.30 6.20 1.23
CA MET A 73 4.62 5.91 1.77
C MET A 73 4.67 4.57 2.50
N MET A 74 3.64 4.27 3.32
CA MET A 74 3.56 3.01 4.06
C MET A 74 3.57 1.80 3.12
N CYS A 75 2.83 1.84 2.01
CA CYS A 75 2.84 0.78 1.00
C CYS A 75 4.26 0.53 0.48
N TYR A 76 5.04 1.60 0.23
CA TYR A 76 6.39 1.48 -0.27
C TYR A 76 7.34 0.92 0.80
N SER A 77 7.15 1.32 2.07
CA SER A 77 7.85 0.71 3.21
C SER A 77 7.55 -0.78 3.36
N VAL A 78 6.29 -1.20 3.20
CA VAL A 78 5.91 -2.62 3.19
C VAL A 78 6.63 -3.36 2.04
N MET A 79 6.70 -2.76 0.86
CA MET A 79 7.46 -3.32 -0.26
C MET A 79 8.96 -3.42 0.05
N ALA A 80 9.55 -2.43 0.72
CA ALA A 80 10.96 -2.44 1.12
C ALA A 80 11.25 -3.55 2.13
N LEU A 81 10.41 -3.72 3.15
CA LEU A 81 10.50 -4.85 4.08
C LEU A 81 10.38 -6.19 3.35
N ALA A 82 9.45 -6.30 2.41
CA ALA A 82 9.30 -7.47 1.57
C ALA A 82 10.51 -7.70 0.63
N ALA A 83 11.16 -6.64 0.15
CA ALA A 83 12.38 -6.74 -0.64
C ALA A 83 13.55 -7.30 0.21
N LEU A 84 13.70 -6.86 1.47
CA LEU A 84 14.63 -7.48 2.43
C LEU A 84 14.29 -8.96 2.66
N GLY A 85 13.00 -9.26 2.89
CA GLY A 85 12.43 -10.62 2.94
C GLY A 85 12.91 -11.51 1.78
N THR A 86 12.90 -10.94 0.58
CA THR A 86 13.26 -11.61 -0.67
C THR A 86 14.78 -11.84 -0.79
N LEU A 87 15.59 -10.82 -0.50
CA LEU A 87 17.04 -10.88 -0.74
C LEU A 87 17.81 -11.57 0.39
N VAL A 88 17.45 -11.30 1.66
CA VAL A 88 18.18 -11.78 2.83
C VAL A 88 17.74 -13.20 3.19
N TRP A 89 16.44 -13.40 3.39
CA TRP A 89 15.90 -14.68 3.88
C TRP A 89 15.34 -15.59 2.78
N ARG A 90 15.24 -15.10 1.54
CA ARG A 90 14.58 -15.82 0.43
C ARG A 90 13.17 -16.27 0.81
N HIS A 91 12.45 -15.43 1.54
CA HIS A 91 11.14 -15.77 2.07
C HIS A 91 10.12 -15.93 0.93
N PRO A 92 9.40 -17.07 0.84
CA PRO A 92 8.63 -17.47 -0.35
C PRO A 92 7.39 -16.61 -0.64
N LEU A 93 6.92 -15.82 0.34
CA LEU A 93 5.81 -14.88 0.15
C LEU A 93 6.25 -13.42 0.08
N ALA A 94 7.54 -13.14 0.21
CA ALA A 94 8.00 -11.76 0.25
C ALA A 94 7.85 -11.08 -1.12
N ASP A 95 8.18 -11.77 -2.20
CA ASP A 95 7.96 -11.24 -3.55
C ASP A 95 6.46 -11.10 -3.89
N VAL A 96 5.64 -12.03 -3.40
CA VAL A 96 4.16 -11.97 -3.50
C VAL A 96 3.63 -10.72 -2.82
N SER A 97 4.08 -10.44 -1.59
CA SER A 97 3.72 -9.23 -0.85
C SER A 97 4.13 -7.99 -1.63
N SER A 98 5.40 -7.88 -2.04
CA SER A 98 5.87 -6.71 -2.78
C SER A 98 5.07 -6.44 -4.06
N ARG A 99 4.77 -7.48 -4.84
CA ARG A 99 3.95 -7.38 -6.07
C ARG A 99 2.50 -6.99 -5.80
N ALA A 100 1.91 -7.48 -4.71
CA ALA A 100 0.55 -7.16 -4.31
C ALA A 100 0.40 -5.70 -3.83
N ALA A 101 1.39 -5.18 -3.09
CA ALA A 101 1.38 -3.81 -2.58
C ALA A 101 1.55 -2.75 -3.67
N ALA A 102 2.35 -3.03 -4.71
CA ALA A 102 2.69 -2.04 -5.74
C ALA A 102 1.48 -1.32 -6.38
N PRO A 103 0.45 -2.01 -6.92
CA PRO A 103 -0.71 -1.33 -7.48
C PRO A 103 -1.53 -0.57 -6.43
N ILE A 104 -1.61 -1.07 -5.20
CA ILE A 104 -2.37 -0.41 -4.11
C ILE A 104 -1.68 0.90 -3.72
N GLY A 105 -0.36 0.87 -3.55
CA GLY A 105 0.45 2.06 -3.29
C GLY A 105 0.38 3.08 -4.44
N ALA A 106 0.38 2.62 -5.69
CA ALA A 106 0.17 3.48 -6.85
C ALA A 106 -1.18 4.21 -6.78
N CYS A 107 -2.27 3.51 -6.43
CA CYS A 107 -3.59 4.11 -6.26
C CYS A 107 -3.64 5.14 -5.14
N PHE A 108 -3.03 4.86 -3.98
CA PHE A 108 -2.95 5.85 -2.89
C PHE A 108 -2.10 7.07 -3.27
N THR A 109 -0.99 6.86 -3.98
CA THR A 109 -0.14 7.97 -4.45
C THR A 109 -0.89 8.83 -5.46
N PHE A 110 -1.61 8.22 -6.41
CA PHE A 110 -2.46 8.94 -7.36
C PHE A 110 -3.57 9.72 -6.64
N LEU A 111 -4.26 9.08 -5.68
CA LEU A 111 -5.30 9.73 -4.89
C LEU A 111 -4.73 10.92 -4.11
N ALA A 112 -3.54 10.79 -3.51
CA ALA A 112 -2.85 11.88 -2.81
C ALA A 112 -2.51 13.03 -3.76
N LEU A 113 -1.98 12.76 -4.96
CA LEU A 113 -1.66 13.78 -5.96
C LEU A 113 -2.92 14.54 -6.42
N VAL A 114 -4.00 13.82 -6.75
CA VAL A 114 -5.25 14.44 -7.22
C VAL A 114 -5.91 15.26 -6.11
N THR A 115 -6.12 14.66 -4.94
CA THR A 115 -6.76 15.35 -3.81
C THR A 115 -5.90 16.50 -3.29
N GLY A 116 -4.57 16.36 -3.33
CA GLY A 116 -3.64 17.43 -2.97
C GLY A 116 -3.71 18.60 -3.93
N SER A 117 -3.86 18.34 -5.23
CA SER A 117 -4.08 19.39 -6.23
C SER A 117 -5.41 20.11 -6.01
N LEU A 118 -6.49 19.35 -5.76
CA LEU A 118 -7.83 19.89 -5.44
C LEU A 118 -7.82 20.76 -4.18
N TRP A 119 -7.06 20.36 -3.16
CA TRP A 119 -6.93 21.12 -1.91
C TRP A 119 -5.98 22.31 -2.05
N GLY A 120 -4.91 22.18 -2.82
CA GLY A 120 -3.91 23.24 -3.02
C GLY A 120 -4.47 24.45 -3.76
N LYS A 121 -5.42 24.26 -4.69
CA LYS A 121 -5.99 25.38 -5.46
C LYS A 121 -6.65 26.45 -4.59
N PRO A 122 -7.59 26.14 -3.68
CA PRO A 122 -8.17 27.14 -2.78
C PRO A 122 -7.17 27.64 -1.73
N MET A 123 -6.24 26.81 -1.26
CA MET A 123 -5.32 27.19 -0.17
C MET A 123 -4.16 28.07 -0.61
N TRP A 124 -3.62 27.83 -1.81
CA TRP A 124 -2.39 28.46 -2.29
C TRP A 124 -2.54 29.09 -3.68
N GLY A 125 -3.75 29.11 -4.24
CA GLY A 125 -4.03 29.72 -5.54
C GLY A 125 -3.55 28.90 -6.76
N THR A 126 -2.92 27.75 -6.56
CA THR A 126 -2.34 26.91 -7.63
C THR A 126 -2.64 25.42 -7.44
N TRP A 127 -2.78 24.71 -8.56
CA TRP A 127 -2.99 23.25 -8.60
C TRP A 127 -1.70 22.47 -8.41
N TRP A 128 -0.55 23.08 -8.73
CA TRP A 128 0.75 22.43 -8.74
C TRP A 128 1.88 23.45 -8.62
N VAL A 129 2.93 23.07 -7.90
CA VAL A 129 4.26 23.70 -7.93
C VAL A 129 5.33 22.63 -7.89
N TRP A 130 6.51 22.92 -8.42
CA TRP A 130 7.64 22.00 -8.40
C TRP A 130 8.45 22.11 -7.10
N ASP A 131 7.77 22.00 -5.96
CA ASP A 131 8.45 21.97 -4.66
C ASP A 131 8.98 20.57 -4.31
N ALA A 132 9.79 20.49 -3.26
CA ALA A 132 10.44 19.23 -2.86
C ALA A 132 9.43 18.12 -2.49
N ARG A 133 8.29 18.47 -1.87
CA ARG A 133 7.29 17.50 -1.43
C ARG A 133 6.45 16.98 -2.59
N LEU A 134 5.87 17.87 -3.39
CA LEU A 134 5.08 17.52 -4.56
C LEU A 134 5.91 16.67 -5.52
N THR A 135 7.13 17.12 -5.80
CA THR A 135 8.02 16.43 -6.74
C THR A 135 8.40 15.05 -6.23
N SER A 136 8.75 14.89 -4.95
CA SER A 136 9.12 13.58 -4.40
C SER A 136 7.94 12.60 -4.33
N VAL A 137 6.71 13.07 -4.07
CA VAL A 137 5.49 12.25 -4.15
C VAL A 137 5.16 11.87 -5.61
N PHE A 138 5.36 12.77 -6.57
CA PHE A 138 5.22 12.43 -7.98
C PHE A 138 6.25 11.40 -8.45
N VAL A 139 7.50 11.55 -8.01
CA VAL A 139 8.55 10.54 -8.24
C VAL A 139 8.16 9.20 -7.62
N LEU A 140 7.59 9.19 -6.41
CA LEU A 140 7.07 7.96 -5.79
C LEU A 140 6.01 7.28 -6.68
N PHE A 141 5.10 8.06 -7.28
CA PHE A 141 4.10 7.52 -8.21
C PHE A 141 4.74 6.88 -9.44
N LEU A 142 5.72 7.56 -10.05
CA LEU A 142 6.47 7.01 -11.19
C LEU A 142 7.24 5.74 -10.81
N MET A 143 7.82 5.68 -9.61
CA MET A 143 8.51 4.49 -9.10
C MET A 143 7.55 3.30 -8.98
N TYR A 144 6.33 3.51 -8.47
CA TYR A 144 5.31 2.46 -8.45
C TYR A 144 4.98 1.93 -9.85
N LEU A 145 4.72 2.84 -10.80
CA LEU A 145 4.43 2.46 -12.19
C LEU A 145 5.61 1.73 -12.83
N GLY A 146 6.84 2.21 -12.61
CA GLY A 146 8.07 1.60 -13.09
C GLY A 146 8.25 0.18 -12.56
N LEU A 147 8.02 -0.05 -11.26
CA LEU A 147 8.07 -1.38 -10.65
C LEU A 147 7.00 -2.31 -11.22
N MET A 148 5.79 -1.80 -11.46
CA MET A 148 4.70 -2.56 -12.09
C MET A 148 4.99 -2.93 -13.54
N ALA A 149 5.63 -2.03 -14.29
CA ALA A 149 6.05 -2.29 -15.67
C ALA A 149 7.20 -3.29 -15.73
N LEU A 150 8.23 -3.12 -14.89
CA LEU A 150 9.38 -4.01 -14.81
C LEU A 150 8.97 -5.45 -14.46
N ASN A 151 8.07 -5.62 -13.49
CA ASN A 151 7.59 -6.95 -13.11
C ASN A 151 6.89 -7.68 -14.27
N ARG A 152 6.28 -6.93 -15.20
CA ARG A 152 5.64 -7.48 -16.42
C ARG A 152 6.63 -7.71 -17.56
N ALA A 153 7.70 -6.92 -17.63
CA ALA A 153 8.68 -6.99 -18.71
C ALA A 153 9.68 -8.16 -18.56
N ILE A 154 9.88 -8.69 -17.35
CA ILE A 154 10.80 -9.81 -17.10
C ILE A 154 10.02 -11.12 -16.96
N ASP A 155 10.20 -12.02 -17.92
CA ASP A 155 9.52 -13.33 -17.96
C ASP A 155 9.95 -14.29 -16.86
N ASP A 156 11.25 -14.31 -16.50
CA ASP A 156 11.76 -15.14 -15.41
C ASP A 156 11.31 -14.59 -14.05
N PRO A 157 10.41 -15.27 -13.31
CA PRO A 157 9.91 -14.77 -12.04
C PRO A 157 11.01 -14.59 -10.99
N ALA A 158 12.03 -15.46 -11.00
CA ALA A 158 13.11 -15.40 -10.02
C ALA A 158 14.01 -14.19 -10.25
N ARG A 159 14.41 -13.93 -11.50
CA ARG A 159 15.12 -12.71 -11.87
C ARG A 159 14.28 -11.45 -11.63
N SER A 160 13.01 -11.46 -12.05
CA SER A 160 12.07 -10.36 -11.88
C SER A 160 11.94 -9.95 -10.40
N SER A 161 11.80 -10.94 -9.52
CA SER A 161 11.73 -10.73 -8.07
C SER A 161 13.00 -10.08 -7.51
N LYS A 162 14.20 -10.56 -7.89
CA LYS A 162 15.47 -10.01 -7.39
C LYS A 162 15.71 -8.57 -7.86
N VAL A 163 15.52 -8.31 -9.16
CA VAL A 163 15.72 -6.97 -9.73
C VAL A 163 14.73 -5.98 -9.12
N SER A 164 13.45 -6.38 -8.99
CA SER A 164 12.44 -5.54 -8.33
C SER A 164 12.80 -5.25 -6.88
N ALA A 165 13.26 -6.25 -6.11
CA ALA A 165 13.66 -6.06 -4.73
C ALA A 165 14.80 -5.03 -4.59
N VAL A 166 15.82 -5.10 -5.44
CA VAL A 166 16.92 -4.12 -5.43
C VAL A 166 16.39 -2.71 -5.72
N LEU A 167 15.58 -2.54 -6.75
CA LEU A 167 15.02 -1.23 -7.11
C LEU A 167 14.09 -0.66 -6.04
N VAL A 168 13.30 -1.51 -5.38
CA VAL A 168 12.48 -1.10 -4.24
C VAL A 168 13.37 -0.56 -3.11
N LEU A 169 14.45 -1.25 -2.76
CA LEU A 169 15.36 -0.80 -1.69
C LEU A 169 16.08 0.50 -2.04
N VAL A 170 16.56 0.65 -3.27
CA VAL A 170 17.16 1.92 -3.74
C VAL A 170 16.12 3.04 -3.70
N GLY A 171 14.92 2.77 -4.20
CA GLY A 171 13.82 3.73 -4.18
C GLY A 171 13.33 4.10 -2.78
N PHE A 172 13.55 3.26 -1.78
CA PHE A 172 13.13 3.54 -0.40
C PHE A 172 13.76 4.82 0.15
N VAL A 173 14.91 5.26 -0.39
CA VAL A 173 15.54 6.56 -0.10
C VAL A 173 14.59 7.74 -0.36
N ASN A 174 13.63 7.61 -1.28
CA ASN A 174 12.65 8.67 -1.53
C ASN A 174 11.67 8.88 -0.36
N ILE A 175 11.43 7.85 0.48
CA ILE A 175 10.50 7.96 1.62
C ILE A 175 10.97 8.98 2.68
N PRO A 176 12.22 8.95 3.19
CA PRO A 176 12.70 9.99 4.08
C PRO A 176 12.74 11.37 3.39
N ILE A 177 13.04 11.45 2.09
CA ILE A 177 12.98 12.71 1.32
C ILE A 177 11.56 13.30 1.40
N ILE A 178 10.52 12.50 1.14
CA ILE A 178 9.12 12.97 1.26
C ILE A 178 8.83 13.42 2.70
N LYS A 179 9.18 12.60 3.70
CA LYS A 179 8.89 12.88 5.11
C LYS A 179 9.50 14.21 5.56
N PHE A 180 10.80 14.38 5.33
CA PHE A 180 11.56 15.54 5.80
C PHE A 180 11.59 16.72 4.82
N SER A 181 10.95 16.61 3.65
CA SER A 181 10.91 17.68 2.64
C SER A 181 10.43 19.04 3.18
N VAL A 182 9.53 19.08 4.17
CA VAL A 182 9.05 20.32 4.81
C VAL A 182 10.04 20.93 5.81
N GLU A 183 11.00 20.14 6.28
CA GLU A 183 12.03 20.59 7.21
C GLU A 183 13.29 21.00 6.44
N TRP A 184 13.61 20.30 5.35
CA TRP A 184 14.82 20.52 4.56
C TRP A 184 14.69 21.64 3.53
N TRP A 185 13.49 21.94 3.03
CA TRP A 185 13.27 22.97 2.01
C TRP A 185 12.05 23.84 2.28
N ASN A 186 12.05 25.02 1.67
CA ASN A 186 10.86 25.86 1.57
C ASN A 186 9.84 25.20 0.63
N THR A 187 8.65 24.94 1.15
CA THR A 187 7.53 24.33 0.43
C THR A 187 6.24 25.03 0.83
N LEU A 188 5.22 24.96 -0.02
CA LEU A 188 3.87 25.42 0.33
C LEU A 188 3.25 24.55 1.45
N HIS A 189 3.79 23.36 1.68
CA HIS A 189 3.28 22.45 2.69
C HIS A 189 3.68 22.91 4.08
N GLN A 190 2.69 23.03 4.97
CA GLN A 190 2.96 23.24 6.38
C GLN A 190 3.73 22.06 7.00
N PRO A 191 4.51 22.32 8.07
CA PRO A 191 5.08 21.28 8.92
C PRO A 191 4.01 20.33 9.47
N ALA A 192 4.43 19.16 9.96
CA ALA A 192 3.52 18.17 10.51
C ALA A 192 2.70 18.76 11.69
N SER A 193 1.38 18.53 11.67
CA SER A 193 0.44 18.94 12.74
C SER A 193 -0.14 17.77 13.53
N VAL A 194 -0.06 16.54 13.00
CA VAL A 194 -0.65 15.34 13.63
C VAL A 194 0.40 14.50 14.37
N MET A 195 1.41 13.99 13.66
CA MET A 195 2.47 13.15 14.25
C MET A 195 3.71 13.99 14.53
N ARG A 196 3.81 14.51 15.76
CA ARG A 196 4.92 15.32 16.27
C ARG A 196 5.42 14.76 17.61
N LEU A 197 6.67 15.07 17.98
CA LEU A 197 7.23 14.68 19.28
C LEU A 197 6.50 15.35 20.45
N ASP A 198 6.12 16.62 20.29
CA ASP A 198 5.44 17.41 21.32
C ASP A 198 3.91 17.24 21.32
N GLY A 199 3.37 16.29 20.55
CA GLY A 199 1.93 16.04 20.41
C GLY A 199 1.27 16.79 19.24
N PRO A 200 0.02 16.44 18.89
CA PRO A 200 -0.71 17.05 17.78
C PRO A 200 -1.06 18.52 18.09
N THR A 201 -0.95 19.37 17.08
CA THR A 201 -1.33 20.80 17.15
C THR A 201 -2.63 21.10 16.40
N ILE A 202 -3.20 20.09 15.72
CA ILE A 202 -4.50 20.19 15.07
C ILE A 202 -5.61 20.11 16.13
N ASP A 203 -6.68 20.88 15.93
CA ASP A 203 -7.82 20.88 16.84
C ASP A 203 -8.46 19.47 16.93
N PRO A 204 -8.85 19.00 18.12
CA PRO A 204 -9.57 17.74 18.30
C PRO A 204 -10.77 17.54 17.38
N GLU A 205 -11.49 18.60 17.03
CA GLU A 205 -12.62 18.59 16.09
C GLU A 205 -12.24 17.97 14.75
N PHE A 206 -11.07 18.33 14.20
CA PHE A 206 -10.56 17.78 12.94
C PHE A 206 -9.69 16.53 13.14
N LEU A 207 -9.08 16.38 14.31
CA LEU A 207 -8.17 15.26 14.58
C LEU A 207 -8.91 13.91 14.62
N TRP A 208 -10.05 13.83 15.31
CA TRP A 208 -10.76 12.57 15.49
C TRP A 208 -11.30 11.98 14.17
N PRO A 209 -12.01 12.74 13.32
CA PRO A 209 -12.41 12.24 12.00
C PRO A 209 -11.21 11.82 11.16
N LEU A 210 -10.11 12.57 11.22
CA LEU A 210 -8.88 12.25 10.51
C LEU A 210 -8.25 10.92 10.98
N ILE A 211 -8.16 10.67 12.28
CA ILE A 211 -7.64 9.40 12.81
C ILE A 211 -8.54 8.24 12.42
N VAL A 212 -9.86 8.38 12.53
CA VAL A 212 -10.81 7.32 12.17
C VAL A 212 -10.69 6.99 10.68
N MET A 213 -10.60 8.01 9.82
CA MET A 213 -10.37 7.81 8.39
C MET A 213 -8.99 7.21 8.09
N ALA A 214 -7.93 7.62 8.80
CA ALA A 214 -6.61 7.01 8.67
C ALA A 214 -6.63 5.52 9.01
N VAL A 215 -7.35 5.12 10.06
CA VAL A 215 -7.58 3.71 10.40
C VAL A 215 -8.40 3.01 9.32
N ALA A 216 -9.48 3.62 8.82
CA ALA A 216 -10.30 3.07 7.74
C ALA A 216 -9.47 2.75 6.48
N PHE A 217 -8.66 3.71 6.04
CA PHE A 217 -7.75 3.56 4.89
C PHE A 217 -6.64 2.53 5.15
N THR A 218 -6.14 2.43 6.38
CA THR A 218 -5.15 1.41 6.75
C THR A 218 -5.73 0.01 6.74
N LEU A 219 -6.95 -0.16 7.29
CA LEU A 219 -7.68 -1.43 7.21
C LEU A 219 -7.99 -1.78 5.75
N LEU A 220 -8.36 -0.80 4.92
CA LEU A 220 -8.55 -1.01 3.48
C LEU A 220 -7.29 -1.53 2.82
N PHE A 221 -6.14 -0.89 3.08
CA PHE A 221 -4.85 -1.37 2.57
C PHE A 221 -4.62 -2.83 2.94
N PHE A 222 -4.71 -3.20 4.22
CA PHE A 222 -4.44 -4.57 4.65
C PHE A 222 -5.45 -5.58 4.09
N THR A 223 -6.72 -5.21 3.99
CA THR A 223 -7.77 -6.02 3.35
C THR A 223 -7.42 -6.31 1.90
N LEU A 224 -7.15 -5.26 1.11
CA LEU A 224 -6.82 -5.38 -0.31
C LEU A 224 -5.49 -6.10 -0.51
N HIS A 225 -4.50 -5.84 0.35
CA HIS A 225 -3.17 -6.46 0.27
C HIS A 225 -3.24 -7.96 0.51
N ILE A 226 -3.91 -8.41 1.57
CA ILE A 226 -4.09 -9.84 1.87
C ILE A 226 -4.90 -10.52 0.76
N ALA A 227 -5.97 -9.88 0.27
CA ALA A 227 -6.77 -10.40 -0.84
C ALA A 227 -5.94 -10.52 -2.14
N ALA A 228 -5.11 -9.52 -2.44
CA ALA A 228 -4.23 -9.51 -3.61
C ALA A 228 -3.13 -10.58 -3.49
N MET A 229 -2.51 -10.74 -2.32
CA MET A 229 -1.54 -11.80 -2.06
C MET A 229 -2.18 -13.19 -2.24
N ARG A 230 -3.37 -13.40 -1.69
CA ARG A 230 -4.15 -14.64 -1.88
C ARG A 230 -4.38 -14.92 -3.37
N ASN A 231 -4.84 -13.92 -4.12
CA ASN A 231 -5.09 -14.05 -5.56
C ASN A 231 -3.80 -14.36 -6.35
N GLU A 232 -2.67 -13.75 -5.99
CA GLU A 232 -1.38 -14.00 -6.62
C GLU A 232 -0.87 -15.42 -6.35
N ILE A 233 -0.99 -15.92 -5.11
CA ILE A 233 -0.63 -17.30 -4.77
C ILE A 233 -1.48 -18.29 -5.58
N LEU A 234 -2.79 -18.07 -5.65
CA LEU A 234 -3.70 -18.91 -6.42
C LEU A 234 -3.37 -18.87 -7.92
N ARG A 235 -3.05 -17.69 -8.47
CA ARG A 235 -2.64 -17.53 -9.87
C ARG A 235 -1.37 -18.30 -10.20
N ARG A 236 -0.37 -18.29 -9.32
CA ARG A 236 0.86 -19.08 -9.46
C ARG A 236 0.56 -20.59 -9.43
N ARG A 237 -0.31 -21.02 -8.52
CA ARG A 237 -0.73 -22.43 -8.41
C ARG A 237 -1.43 -22.91 -9.67
N VAL A 238 -2.37 -22.13 -10.21
CA VAL A 238 -3.05 -22.44 -11.48
C VAL A 238 -2.05 -22.53 -12.64
N THR A 239 -1.11 -21.58 -12.72
CA THR A 239 -0.06 -21.59 -13.76
C THR A 239 0.82 -22.84 -13.67
N ALA A 240 1.22 -23.24 -12.47
CA ALA A 240 2.02 -24.45 -12.25
C ALA A 240 1.26 -25.73 -12.67
N LEU A 241 -0.02 -25.84 -12.29
CA LEU A 241 -0.87 -26.98 -12.66
C LEU A 241 -1.08 -27.07 -14.19
N ARG A 242 -1.29 -25.94 -14.87
CA ARG A 242 -1.40 -25.89 -16.34
C ARG A 242 -0.12 -26.37 -17.03
N ARG A 243 1.06 -25.98 -16.52
CA ARG A 243 2.35 -26.44 -17.05
C ARG A 243 2.53 -27.95 -16.85
N LEU A 244 2.10 -28.50 -15.72
CA LEU A 244 2.15 -29.95 -15.46
C LEU A 244 1.21 -30.72 -16.39
N ALA A 245 -0.03 -30.25 -16.55
CA ALA A 245 -1.01 -30.85 -17.45
C ALA A 245 -0.51 -30.89 -18.91
N ALA A 246 0.08 -29.80 -19.40
CA ALA A 246 0.67 -29.73 -20.73
C ALA A 246 1.83 -30.74 -20.93
N ARG A 247 2.69 -30.90 -19.91
CA ARG A 247 3.77 -31.90 -19.95
C ARG A 247 3.24 -33.34 -19.97
N SER A 248 2.20 -33.63 -19.20
CA SER A 248 1.57 -34.96 -19.18
C SER A 248 0.90 -35.30 -20.52
N ALA A 249 0.19 -34.34 -21.14
CA ALA A 249 -0.40 -34.51 -22.45
C ALA A 249 0.65 -34.77 -23.55
N GLY A 250 1.77 -34.04 -23.53
CA GLY A 250 2.88 -34.26 -24.47
C GLY A 250 3.60 -35.60 -24.29
N ARG A 251 3.62 -36.18 -23.08
CA ARG A 251 4.14 -37.54 -22.85
C ARG A 251 3.21 -38.61 -23.40
N GLY A 252 1.89 -38.48 -23.18
CA GLY A 252 0.90 -39.42 -23.69
C GLY A 252 0.81 -39.47 -25.22
N ALA A 253 1.14 -38.37 -25.90
CA ALA A 253 1.21 -38.30 -27.36
C ALA A 253 2.50 -38.90 -27.96
N ARG A 254 3.58 -39.06 -27.17
CA ARG A 254 4.84 -39.69 -27.62
C ARG A 254 4.87 -41.21 -27.41
N THR A 255 3.96 -41.74 -26.59
CA THR A 255 3.85 -43.17 -26.29
C THR A 255 2.80 -43.90 -27.15
N LYS A 256 2.19 -43.20 -28.11
CA LYS A 256 1.35 -43.76 -29.17
C LYS A 256 2.07 -43.60 -30.49
#